data_AF-A0AAE6EXF8-F1
#
_entry.id   AF-A0AAE6EXF8-F1
#
_cell.length_a   1.000
_cell.length_b   1.000
_cell.length_c   1.000
_cell.angle_alpha   90.00
_cell.angle_beta   90.00
_cell.angle_gamma   90.00
#
_symmetry.space_group_name_H-M   'P 1'
#
loop_
_entity.id
_entity.type
_entity.pdbx_description
1 polymer ?
#
loop_
_entity_poly.entity_id
_entity_poly.type
_entity_poly.pdbx_seq_one_letter_code
_entity_poly.pdbx_strand_id
1 'polypeptide(L)'
;MHNCKGSIFILFFRFLLCLLACGCSDDTDMPGTPAGTDRVTACVRFSVRVAGASTRAAVSAGEAVEEKISSVAVFLVSVDGSGNEDWNDVQYEVVYGATSGATDVYQARIPTAPGRKKVYVGANLLPGQVHAICGQAGGLGLYTAAGDGYDEVIGQFARQAEGIAMIGKAADAVTVSAGTDVNIDLTASPVALERVVAKVLLVCDTYTDDGGAYVRMSDNAARPADDPGWIRLSEVRYALNTVNRKVYLNAPSDGKDPNYEVDPYVVKDGGGNYVSAPDVPEQQFAYRTLGSVWAEGSAPEAYDATRYNATTTVPSTSGAYTGGLYCPENTTATSTASLEGGLDLAGTLSSTQAEIPRLVATHLLVAAKFVPKQIITGVGTTQTLTSPADAATYLPATTTLAEAEAHAAGTYFTNGSDCYSYAGMKAAIGAGTLKRTDFTAYEGGIGYYYTYIDGATAADGTIAFSTDSGILRNRYYLLRITRFSLPSAALPQPMRATMKVTDWVTSSGNTITVRPT
;
A
#
# COMPACT_ATOMS: atom_id res chain seq x y z
N MET A 1 20.34 24.60 49.42
CA MET A 1 20.59 26.05 49.23
C MET A 1 20.22 26.42 47.81
N HIS A 2 19.29 27.37 47.70
CA HIS A 2 18.87 28.19 46.55
C HIS A 2 18.58 27.58 45.16
N ASN A 3 17.27 27.43 44.93
CA ASN A 3 16.47 28.03 43.85
C ASN A 3 17.18 28.49 42.57
N CYS A 4 16.83 27.84 41.46
CA CYS A 4 16.60 28.54 40.19
C CYS A 4 15.46 27.86 39.41
N LYS A 5 14.24 27.93 39.96
CA LYS A 5 13.00 27.74 39.19
C LYS A 5 12.69 29.06 38.51
N GLY A 6 13.04 29.18 37.23
CA GLY A 6 12.72 30.39 36.48
C GLY A 6 13.49 30.54 35.17
N SER A 7 13.51 29.53 34.30
CA SER A 7 14.03 29.74 32.94
C SER A 7 13.48 28.82 31.85
N ILE A 8 12.47 27.99 32.14
CA ILE A 8 11.78 27.16 31.13
C ILE A 8 10.47 27.79 30.64
N PHE A 9 9.88 28.72 31.40
CA PHE A 9 8.65 29.40 31.01
C PHE A 9 8.84 30.61 30.08
N ILE A 10 10.07 31.13 29.92
CA ILE A 10 10.35 32.32 29.09
C ILE A 10 10.80 31.94 27.66
N LEU A 11 11.40 30.75 27.45
CA LEU A 11 11.72 30.28 26.10
C LEU A 11 10.48 29.76 25.34
N PHE A 12 9.53 29.15 26.05
CA PHE A 12 8.27 28.72 25.42
C PHE A 12 7.37 29.91 25.03
N PHE A 13 7.44 31.03 25.75
CA PHE A 13 6.65 32.22 25.44
C PHE A 13 7.22 33.06 24.29
N ARG A 14 8.52 32.97 23.99
CA ARG A 14 9.11 33.61 22.80
C ARG A 14 8.92 32.82 21.51
N PHE A 15 8.80 31.50 21.58
CA PHE A 15 8.43 30.70 20.41
C PHE A 15 6.94 30.85 20.06
N LEU A 16 6.09 31.15 21.05
CA LEU A 16 4.66 31.42 20.84
C LEU A 16 4.36 32.86 20.41
N LEU A 17 5.26 33.83 20.65
CA LEU A 17 5.09 35.21 20.18
C LEU A 17 5.66 35.48 18.78
N CYS A 18 6.58 34.64 18.27
CA CYS A 18 7.03 34.71 16.87
C CYS A 18 6.02 34.09 15.89
N LEU A 19 5.03 33.34 16.37
CA LEU A 19 3.92 32.80 15.59
C LEU A 19 2.71 33.75 15.49
N LEU A 20 2.77 34.93 16.11
CA LEU A 20 1.72 35.96 16.10
C LEU A 20 2.14 37.27 15.40
N ALA A 21 3.31 37.30 14.74
CA ALA A 21 3.82 38.49 14.05
C ALA A 21 4.33 38.21 12.61
N CYS A 22 3.88 37.12 11.98
CA CYS A 22 3.91 36.98 10.52
C CYS A 22 2.47 36.96 9.98
N GLY A 23 1.70 37.96 10.42
CA GLY A 23 0.48 38.41 9.76
C GLY A 23 0.83 39.61 8.88
N CYS A 24 1.60 39.37 7.82
CA CYS A 24 1.69 40.23 6.65
C CYS A 24 1.64 39.29 5.45
N SER A 25 0.58 39.43 4.68
CA SER A 25 0.41 38.88 3.35
C SER A 25 1.60 39.29 2.48
N ASP A 26 2.50 38.35 2.20
CA ASP A 26 3.29 38.41 0.98
C ASP A 26 2.37 37.99 -0.17
N ASP A 27 1.53 38.95 -0.58
CA ASP A 27 1.02 39.06 -1.94
C ASP A 27 2.23 39.30 -2.85
N THR A 28 2.93 38.23 -3.22
CA THR A 28 3.88 38.26 -4.33
C THR A 28 3.39 37.34 -5.43
N ASP A 29 2.68 37.99 -6.36
CA ASP A 29 2.47 37.62 -7.76
C ASP A 29 1.91 36.20 -8.03
N MET A 30 0.68 35.99 -7.56
CA MET A 30 -0.32 35.38 -8.44
C MET A 30 -0.40 36.21 -9.72
N PRO A 31 -0.48 35.62 -10.93
CA PRO A 31 -0.81 36.39 -12.12
C PRO A 31 -2.09 37.18 -11.84
N GLY A 32 -1.99 38.50 -11.94
CA GLY A 32 -3.08 39.42 -11.63
C GLY A 32 -4.36 38.94 -12.29
N THR A 33 -5.43 38.87 -11.50
CA THR A 33 -6.77 38.57 -12.00
C THR A 33 -7.05 39.51 -13.18
N PRO A 34 -7.37 39.02 -14.38
CA PRO A 34 -7.70 39.90 -15.49
C PRO A 34 -8.86 40.81 -15.08
N ALA A 35 -8.64 42.12 -15.18
CA ALA A 35 -9.67 43.10 -14.89
C ALA A 35 -10.86 42.91 -15.86
N GLY A 36 -12.06 42.76 -15.30
CA GLY A 36 -13.32 43.01 -16.01
C GLY A 36 -13.97 41.83 -16.73
N THR A 37 -14.00 40.62 -16.14
CA THR A 37 -14.93 39.57 -16.58
C THR A 37 -16.14 39.50 -15.64
N ASP A 38 -17.35 39.56 -16.18
CA ASP A 38 -18.59 39.32 -15.43
C ASP A 38 -18.51 37.95 -14.75
N ARG A 39 -18.19 37.90 -13.45
CA ARG A 39 -18.16 36.64 -12.70
C ARG A 39 -19.60 36.23 -12.40
N VAL A 40 -19.90 34.95 -12.60
CA VAL A 40 -21.19 34.34 -12.24
C VAL A 40 -20.97 33.26 -11.21
N THR A 41 -21.99 33.02 -10.38
CA THR A 41 -21.96 31.91 -9.42
C THR A 41 -22.59 30.68 -10.05
N ALA A 42 -21.79 29.65 -10.31
CA ALA A 42 -22.28 28.34 -10.69
C ALA A 42 -22.73 27.59 -9.44
N CYS A 43 -24.01 27.25 -9.37
CA CYS A 43 -24.57 26.38 -8.34
C CYS A 43 -24.59 24.94 -8.88
N VAL A 44 -23.68 24.09 -8.41
CA VAL A 44 -23.66 22.67 -8.76
C VAL A 44 -24.45 21.91 -7.71
N ARG A 45 -25.55 21.28 -8.13
CA ARG A 45 -26.37 20.43 -7.25
C ARG A 45 -26.07 18.97 -7.51
N PHE A 46 -25.88 18.20 -6.44
CA PHE A 46 -25.52 16.81 -6.55
C PHE A 46 -25.98 15.97 -5.36
N SER A 47 -26.17 14.68 -5.60
CA SER A 47 -26.29 13.64 -4.58
C SER A 47 -25.14 12.64 -4.75
N VAL A 48 -24.59 12.15 -3.64
CA VAL A 48 -23.56 11.11 -3.66
C VAL A 48 -24.23 9.78 -3.39
N ARG A 49 -24.14 8.86 -4.35
CA ARG A 49 -24.75 7.54 -4.25
C ARG A 49 -23.71 6.47 -4.46
N VAL A 50 -23.77 5.43 -3.65
CA VAL A 50 -23.19 4.16 -4.03
C VAL A 50 -24.20 3.50 -4.98
N ALA A 51 -23.87 3.31 -6.27
CA ALA A 51 -24.83 2.76 -7.22
C ALA A 51 -25.31 1.35 -6.77
N GLY A 52 -26.51 0.92 -7.17
CA GLY A 52 -27.09 -0.39 -6.77
C GLY A 52 -27.81 -0.47 -5.43
N ALA A 53 -27.95 0.63 -4.69
CA ALA A 53 -28.88 0.69 -3.56
C ALA A 53 -30.35 0.71 -4.06
N SER A 54 -30.82 -0.39 -4.65
CA SER A 54 -32.26 -0.64 -4.84
C SER A 54 -32.75 -1.52 -3.69
N THR A 55 -33.62 -0.95 -2.88
CA THR A 55 -34.44 -1.54 -1.81
C THR A 55 -33.76 -1.98 -0.51
N ARG A 56 -34.36 -1.48 0.57
CA ARG A 56 -34.03 -1.61 1.99
C ARG A 56 -33.72 -3.05 2.45
N ALA A 57 -32.52 -3.25 2.96
CA ALA A 57 -32.29 -4.01 4.19
C ALA A 57 -31.06 -3.40 4.86
N ALA A 58 -31.23 -2.93 6.10
CA ALA A 58 -30.24 -2.19 6.85
C ALA A 58 -28.97 -3.01 7.06
N VAL A 59 -27.84 -2.56 6.50
CA VAL A 59 -26.52 -2.94 7.00
C VAL A 59 -26.13 -1.90 8.04
N SER A 60 -26.40 -2.24 9.30
CA SER A 60 -25.88 -1.50 10.45
C SER A 60 -24.68 -2.27 10.98
N ALA A 61 -23.49 -1.92 10.48
CA ALA A 61 -22.19 -2.16 11.09
C ALA A 61 -21.32 -1.01 10.58
N GLY A 62 -20.71 -0.24 11.48
CA GLY A 62 -20.09 1.07 11.18
C GLY A 62 -19.46 1.14 9.79
N GLU A 63 -19.94 2.10 8.99
CA GLU A 63 -19.63 2.30 7.57
C GLU A 63 -18.20 1.87 7.26
N ALA A 64 -18.03 0.80 6.47
CA ALA A 64 -16.71 0.36 6.05
C ALA A 64 -16.01 1.58 5.42
N VAL A 65 -14.80 1.90 5.90
CA VAL A 65 -14.00 3.07 5.48
C VAL A 65 -13.97 3.27 3.96
N GLU A 66 -14.13 2.19 3.20
CA GLU A 66 -14.13 2.11 1.74
C GLU A 66 -15.34 2.78 1.05
N GLU A 67 -16.44 3.00 1.77
CA GLU A 67 -17.69 3.59 1.28
C GLU A 67 -18.05 4.91 1.95
N LYS A 68 -17.31 5.26 3.01
CA LYS A 68 -17.53 6.48 3.75
C LYS A 68 -17.18 7.69 2.91
N ILE A 69 -18.10 8.64 2.87
CA ILE A 69 -17.89 9.97 2.29
C ILE A 69 -18.07 10.96 3.44
N SER A 70 -17.10 11.86 3.59
CA SER A 70 -17.08 12.90 4.62
C SER A 70 -16.93 14.30 4.01
N SER A 71 -16.34 14.39 2.82
CA SER A 71 -16.28 15.64 2.06
C SER A 71 -16.34 15.38 0.55
N VAL A 72 -16.84 16.37 -0.19
CA VAL A 72 -16.87 16.38 -1.66
C VAL A 72 -16.34 17.72 -2.15
N ALA A 73 -15.27 17.68 -2.94
CA ALA A 73 -14.74 18.82 -3.68
C ALA A 73 -15.30 18.80 -5.10
N VAL A 74 -15.86 19.92 -5.55
CA VAL A 74 -16.33 20.10 -6.93
C VAL A 74 -15.45 21.14 -7.60
N PHE A 75 -14.87 20.78 -8.76
CA PHE A 75 -14.00 21.65 -9.54
C PHE A 75 -14.66 21.97 -10.88
N LEU A 76 -14.59 23.24 -11.28
CA LEU A 76 -14.96 23.74 -12.59
C LEU A 76 -13.70 24.19 -13.31
N VAL A 77 -13.30 23.45 -14.32
CA VAL A 77 -12.14 23.75 -15.17
C VAL A 77 -12.63 24.40 -16.45
N SER A 78 -12.09 25.56 -16.80
CA SER A 78 -12.43 26.22 -18.06
C SER A 78 -12.04 25.38 -19.26
N VAL A 79 -12.76 25.56 -20.36
CA VAL A 79 -12.43 24.95 -21.65
C VAL A 79 -11.97 26.06 -22.59
N ASP A 80 -10.78 25.91 -23.16
CA ASP A 80 -10.18 26.88 -24.07
C ASP A 80 -10.85 26.89 -25.45
N GLY A 81 -10.42 27.81 -26.32
CA GLY A 81 -10.94 27.93 -27.69
C GLY A 81 -10.65 26.73 -28.58
N SER A 82 -9.73 25.84 -28.20
CA SER A 82 -9.41 24.58 -28.88
C SER A 82 -10.23 23.40 -28.35
N GLY A 83 -11.02 23.59 -27.30
CA GLY A 83 -11.83 22.55 -26.68
C GLY A 83 -11.09 21.75 -25.60
N ASN A 84 -9.88 22.15 -25.22
CA ASN A 84 -9.09 21.52 -24.17
C ASN A 84 -9.36 22.15 -22.81
N GLU A 85 -9.05 21.42 -21.74
CA GLU A 85 -9.14 21.91 -20.37
C GLU A 85 -8.03 22.94 -20.09
N ASP A 86 -8.43 24.15 -19.70
CA ASP A 86 -7.54 25.20 -19.22
C ASP A 86 -7.42 25.13 -17.70
N TRP A 87 -6.43 24.39 -17.25
CA TRP A 87 -6.14 24.19 -15.83
C TRP A 87 -5.56 25.43 -15.13
N ASN A 88 -5.27 26.52 -15.86
CA ASN A 88 -4.92 27.81 -15.24
C ASN A 88 -6.16 28.57 -14.76
N ASP A 89 -7.36 28.20 -15.25
CA ASP A 89 -8.64 28.74 -14.81
C ASP A 89 -9.52 27.61 -14.26
N VAL A 90 -9.17 27.20 -13.04
CA VAL A 90 -9.93 26.25 -12.23
C VAL A 90 -10.48 26.92 -10.99
N GLN A 91 -11.77 26.72 -10.74
CA GLN A 91 -12.46 27.19 -9.53
C GLN A 91 -13.05 25.97 -8.82
N TYR A 92 -13.11 25.99 -7.49
CA TYR A 92 -13.62 24.85 -6.74
C TYR A 92 -14.37 25.28 -5.48
N GLU A 93 -15.14 24.35 -4.93
CA GLU A 93 -15.76 24.46 -3.62
C GLU A 93 -15.71 23.09 -2.94
N VAL A 94 -15.47 23.05 -1.63
CA VAL A 94 -15.48 21.82 -0.83
C VAL A 94 -16.69 21.81 0.10
N VAL A 95 -17.55 20.83 -0.09
CA VAL A 95 -18.71 20.57 0.76
C VAL A 95 -18.35 19.53 1.82
N TYR A 96 -18.38 19.93 3.08
CA TYR A 96 -18.11 19.05 4.23
C TYR A 96 -19.39 18.43 4.80
N GLY A 97 -19.25 17.27 5.45
CA GLY A 97 -20.36 16.55 6.06
C GLY A 97 -21.26 15.83 5.05
N ALA A 98 -20.78 15.63 3.83
CA ALA A 98 -21.52 14.92 2.80
C ALA A 98 -21.53 13.41 3.08
N THR A 99 -22.68 12.86 3.43
CA THR A 99 -22.92 11.42 3.61
C THR A 99 -23.41 10.76 2.32
N SER A 100 -23.07 9.48 2.14
CA SER A 100 -23.60 8.66 1.05
C SER A 100 -25.06 8.29 1.35
N GLY A 101 -25.98 8.68 0.47
CA GLY A 101 -27.41 8.54 0.75
C GLY A 101 -28.29 8.87 -0.45
N ALA A 102 -29.40 8.15 -0.60
CA ALA A 102 -30.31 8.34 -1.74
C ALA A 102 -31.15 9.63 -1.67
N THR A 103 -31.17 10.30 -0.52
CA THR A 103 -32.05 11.45 -0.22
C THR A 103 -31.30 12.76 0.02
N ASP A 104 -29.99 12.71 0.22
CA ASP A 104 -29.22 13.90 0.60
C ASP A 104 -28.80 14.67 -0.65
N VAL A 105 -29.16 15.95 -0.68
CA VAL A 105 -28.86 16.87 -1.77
C VAL A 105 -27.84 17.90 -1.27
N TYR A 106 -26.71 17.95 -1.93
CA TYR A 106 -25.63 18.90 -1.66
C TYR A 106 -25.57 19.97 -2.74
N GLN A 107 -25.06 21.14 -2.36
CA GLN A 107 -24.88 22.25 -3.28
C GLN A 107 -23.49 22.86 -3.09
N ALA A 108 -22.73 22.94 -4.18
CA ALA A 108 -21.50 23.72 -4.27
C ALA A 108 -21.80 25.04 -4.98
N ARG A 109 -21.26 26.15 -4.49
CA ARG A 109 -21.42 27.50 -5.08
C ARG A 109 -20.06 28.03 -5.49
N ILE A 110 -19.79 28.03 -6.80
CA ILE A 110 -18.45 28.27 -7.33
C ILE A 110 -18.47 29.54 -8.18
N PRO A 111 -17.82 30.64 -7.74
CA PRO A 111 -17.65 31.84 -8.56
C PRO A 111 -16.72 31.58 -9.74
N THR A 112 -17.20 31.69 -10.97
CA THR A 112 -16.44 31.38 -12.19
C THR A 112 -16.78 32.34 -13.33
N ALA A 113 -15.93 32.39 -14.36
CA ALA A 113 -16.23 33.10 -15.59
C ALA A 113 -17.25 32.31 -16.44
N PRO A 114 -18.18 32.98 -17.16
CA PRO A 114 -19.02 32.34 -18.17
C PRO A 114 -18.18 31.58 -19.22
N GLY A 115 -18.77 30.54 -19.82
CA GLY A 115 -18.14 29.72 -20.84
C GLY A 115 -18.33 28.22 -20.60
N ARG A 116 -17.71 27.41 -21.45
CA ARG A 116 -17.72 25.94 -21.32
C ARG A 116 -16.78 25.52 -20.18
N LYS A 117 -17.24 24.58 -19.34
CA LYS A 117 -16.52 24.05 -18.18
C LYS A 117 -16.51 22.52 -18.21
N LYS A 118 -15.40 21.91 -17.80
CA LYS A 118 -15.32 20.51 -17.41
C LYS A 118 -15.51 20.40 -15.90
N VAL A 119 -16.29 19.42 -15.46
CA VAL A 119 -16.59 19.21 -14.04
C VAL A 119 -15.81 18.01 -13.53
N TYR A 120 -14.99 18.25 -12.52
CA TYR A 120 -14.32 17.20 -11.75
C TYR A 120 -14.91 17.13 -10.36
N VAL A 121 -14.96 15.94 -9.79
CA VAL A 121 -15.46 15.71 -8.44
C VAL A 121 -14.46 14.84 -7.68
N GLY A 122 -14.07 15.30 -6.50
CA GLY A 122 -13.24 14.54 -5.57
C GLY A 122 -14.02 14.24 -4.29
N ALA A 123 -13.83 13.06 -3.71
CA ALA A 123 -14.36 12.74 -2.39
C ALA A 123 -13.21 12.51 -1.41
N ASN A 124 -13.40 12.95 -0.16
CA ASN A 124 -12.44 12.79 0.93
C ASN A 124 -11.02 13.26 0.58
N LEU A 125 -10.89 14.31 -0.23
CA LEU A 125 -9.59 14.89 -0.55
C LEU A 125 -9.11 15.77 0.62
N LEU A 126 -7.82 15.68 0.93
CA LEU A 126 -7.16 16.60 1.86
C LEU A 126 -6.97 17.98 1.20
N PRO A 127 -6.84 19.06 1.99
CA PRO A 127 -6.58 20.39 1.45
C PRO A 127 -5.35 20.45 0.53
N GLY A 128 -4.26 19.76 0.89
CA GLY A 128 -3.06 19.66 0.04
C GLY A 128 -3.29 18.92 -1.28
N GLN A 129 -4.21 17.95 -1.31
CA GLN A 129 -4.59 17.22 -2.52
C GLN A 129 -5.48 18.09 -3.43
N VAL A 130 -6.44 18.83 -2.85
CA VAL A 130 -7.25 19.82 -3.57
C VAL A 130 -6.34 20.89 -4.19
N HIS A 131 -5.36 21.39 -3.43
CA HIS A 131 -4.39 22.36 -3.93
C HIS A 131 -3.53 21.78 -5.06
N ALA A 132 -3.06 20.54 -4.95
CA ALA A 132 -2.27 19.89 -5.99
C ALA A 132 -3.04 19.80 -7.32
N ILE A 133 -4.33 19.43 -7.30
CA ILE A 133 -5.19 19.39 -8.49
C ILE A 133 -5.27 20.77 -9.17
N CYS A 134 -5.37 21.84 -8.39
CA CYS A 134 -5.50 23.20 -8.92
C CYS A 134 -4.16 23.84 -9.33
N GLY A 135 -3.03 23.35 -8.81
CA GLY A 135 -1.75 24.04 -8.87
C GLY A 135 -0.82 23.65 -10.03
N GLN A 136 -1.21 22.72 -10.90
CA GLN A 136 -0.31 22.18 -11.93
C GLN A 136 -0.85 22.26 -13.36
N ALA A 137 0.06 22.57 -14.29
CA ALA A 137 -0.19 22.51 -15.72
C ALA A 137 -0.66 21.09 -16.12
N GLY A 138 -1.79 21.00 -16.82
CA GLY A 138 -2.37 19.75 -17.30
C GLY A 138 -3.25 19.00 -16.31
N GLY A 139 -3.44 19.50 -15.07
CA GLY A 139 -4.48 19.01 -14.17
C GLY A 139 -4.32 17.59 -13.64
N LEU A 140 -3.12 17.03 -13.71
CA LEU A 140 -2.82 15.69 -13.18
C LEU A 140 -2.83 15.68 -11.64
N GLY A 141 -2.56 16.82 -11.02
CA GLY A 141 -2.55 16.97 -9.58
C GLY A 141 -1.49 16.10 -8.90
N LEU A 142 -0.22 16.27 -9.28
CA LEU A 142 0.88 15.56 -8.62
C LEU A 142 0.89 15.88 -7.13
N TYR A 143 0.73 14.84 -6.32
CA TYR A 143 0.72 14.94 -4.88
C TYR A 143 1.79 14.00 -4.30
N THR A 144 2.58 14.52 -3.37
CA THR A 144 3.57 13.74 -2.61
C THR A 144 3.08 13.66 -1.17
N ALA A 145 2.84 12.45 -0.68
CA ALA A 145 2.46 12.20 0.70
C ALA A 145 3.61 12.58 1.65
N ALA A 146 3.27 13.30 2.72
CA ALA A 146 4.21 13.61 3.79
C ALA A 146 4.51 12.37 4.65
N GLY A 147 5.66 12.35 5.33
CA GLY A 147 6.08 11.21 6.15
C GLY A 147 6.72 10.09 5.35
N ASP A 148 7.53 9.28 6.05
CA ASP A 148 8.40 8.26 5.44
C ASP A 148 7.89 6.83 5.75
N GLY A 149 6.99 6.70 6.72
CA GLY A 149 6.39 5.43 7.12
C GLY A 149 5.13 5.07 6.32
N TYR A 150 4.87 3.77 6.18
CA TYR A 150 3.66 3.25 5.52
C TYR A 150 2.36 3.88 6.07
N ASP A 151 2.18 3.90 7.40
CA ASP A 151 0.94 4.38 8.01
C ASP A 151 0.74 5.89 7.83
N GLU A 152 1.83 6.68 7.80
CA GLU A 152 1.79 8.12 7.53
C GLU A 152 1.36 8.40 6.08
N VAL A 153 1.93 7.64 5.13
CA VAL A 153 1.62 7.75 3.70
C VAL A 153 0.18 7.32 3.44
N ILE A 154 -0.22 6.12 3.88
CA ILE A 154 -1.57 5.60 3.67
C ILE A 154 -2.62 6.43 4.41
N GLY A 155 -2.28 6.96 5.59
CA GLY A 155 -3.13 7.87 6.36
C GLY A 155 -3.51 9.15 5.61
N GLN A 156 -2.85 9.50 4.50
CA GLN A 156 -3.23 10.64 3.66
C GLN A 156 -4.23 10.27 2.55
N PHE A 157 -4.42 8.99 2.26
CA PHE A 157 -5.30 8.52 1.19
C PHE A 157 -6.47 7.66 1.68
N ALA A 158 -6.30 6.88 2.75
CA ALA A 158 -7.31 6.00 3.32
C ALA A 158 -7.39 6.20 4.84
N ARG A 159 -8.39 6.98 5.28
CA ARG A 159 -8.52 7.43 6.67
C ARG A 159 -9.71 6.76 7.34
N GLN A 160 -9.46 5.98 8.39
CA GLN A 160 -10.52 5.26 9.12
C GLN A 160 -11.69 6.18 9.54
N ALA A 161 -11.39 7.42 9.95
CA ALA A 161 -12.41 8.37 10.38
C ALA A 161 -13.14 9.08 9.23
N GLU A 162 -12.54 9.23 8.06
CA GLU A 162 -13.02 10.14 6.99
C GLU A 162 -13.37 9.43 5.68
N GLY A 163 -12.86 8.23 5.46
CA GLY A 163 -13.01 7.46 4.23
C GLY A 163 -11.77 7.51 3.34
N ILE A 164 -11.92 7.01 2.11
CA ILE A 164 -10.85 6.92 1.11
C ILE A 164 -10.96 8.08 0.12
N ALA A 165 -9.83 8.68 -0.24
CA ALA A 165 -9.73 9.70 -1.27
C ALA A 165 -10.11 9.13 -2.65
N MET A 166 -10.97 9.85 -3.37
CA MET A 166 -11.46 9.43 -4.70
C MET A 166 -11.55 10.63 -5.63
N ILE A 167 -11.47 10.38 -6.93
CA ILE A 167 -11.68 11.42 -7.96
C ILE A 167 -12.44 10.85 -9.15
N GLY A 168 -13.13 11.73 -9.86
CA GLY A 168 -13.79 11.43 -11.12
C GLY A 168 -14.03 12.69 -11.94
N LYS A 169 -14.41 12.50 -13.20
CA LYS A 169 -14.76 13.59 -14.11
C LYS A 169 -16.06 13.32 -14.85
N ALA A 170 -16.81 14.38 -15.12
CA ALA A 170 -17.98 14.33 -16.00
C ALA A 170 -17.53 14.07 -17.45
N ALA A 171 -18.30 13.26 -18.18
CA ALA A 171 -18.02 12.96 -19.58
C ALA A 171 -18.11 14.23 -20.44
N ASP A 172 -19.20 14.99 -20.27
CA ASP A 172 -19.49 16.18 -21.06
C ASP A 172 -19.06 17.47 -20.38
N ALA A 173 -18.77 18.49 -21.20
CA ALA A 173 -18.59 19.85 -20.71
C ALA A 173 -19.95 20.54 -20.55
N VAL A 174 -20.06 21.44 -19.58
CA VAL A 174 -21.26 22.23 -19.29
C VAL A 174 -21.03 23.69 -19.65
N THR A 175 -22.03 24.37 -20.19
CA THR A 175 -21.94 25.81 -20.49
C THR A 175 -22.50 26.64 -19.35
N VAL A 176 -21.68 27.55 -18.82
CA VAL A 176 -22.06 28.57 -17.83
C VAL A 176 -22.34 29.89 -18.55
N SER A 177 -23.50 30.49 -18.33
CA SER A 177 -23.93 31.74 -19.01
C SER A 177 -23.80 32.96 -18.11
N ALA A 178 -23.62 34.14 -18.71
CA ALA A 178 -23.55 35.42 -18.00
C ALA A 178 -24.93 35.87 -17.46
N GLY A 179 -24.93 36.65 -16.37
CA GLY A 179 -26.08 37.48 -15.95
C GLY A 179 -27.07 36.88 -14.93
N THR A 180 -26.93 35.62 -14.50
CA THR A 180 -27.75 35.00 -13.44
C THR A 180 -26.98 33.87 -12.73
N ASP A 181 -27.45 33.44 -11.55
CA ASP A 181 -27.03 32.16 -10.97
C ASP A 181 -27.31 31.03 -11.96
N VAL A 182 -26.28 30.22 -12.27
CA VAL A 182 -26.42 29.09 -13.19
C VAL A 182 -26.50 27.81 -12.37
N ASN A 183 -27.60 27.08 -12.50
CA ASN A 183 -27.66 25.73 -11.94
C ASN A 183 -27.03 24.76 -12.94
N ILE A 184 -25.92 24.14 -12.55
CA ILE A 184 -25.32 23.05 -13.31
C ILE A 184 -25.97 21.75 -12.83
N ASP A 185 -26.68 21.10 -13.74
CA ASP A 185 -27.29 19.80 -13.50
C ASP A 185 -26.43 18.69 -14.09
N LEU A 186 -25.98 17.78 -13.23
CA LEU A 186 -25.18 16.61 -13.62
C LEU A 186 -26.03 15.45 -14.15
N THR A 187 -27.34 15.64 -14.38
CA THR A 187 -28.27 14.59 -14.89
C THR A 187 -27.80 13.95 -16.19
N ALA A 188 -27.28 14.75 -17.11
CA ALA A 188 -26.81 14.27 -18.40
C ALA A 188 -25.47 13.52 -18.32
N SER A 189 -24.67 13.76 -17.27
CA SER A 189 -23.30 13.27 -17.14
C SER A 189 -22.95 12.97 -15.67
N PRO A 190 -23.45 11.87 -15.08
CA PRO A 190 -23.08 11.45 -13.74
C PRO A 190 -21.58 11.17 -13.63
N VAL A 191 -20.99 11.47 -12.47
CA VAL A 191 -19.53 11.32 -12.25
C VAL A 191 -19.26 10.07 -11.44
N ALA A 192 -18.61 9.09 -12.08
CA ALA A 192 -18.05 7.91 -11.42
C ALA A 192 -16.78 8.30 -10.67
N LEU A 193 -16.69 7.94 -9.38
CA LEU A 193 -15.50 8.16 -8.55
C LEU A 193 -14.68 6.88 -8.46
N GLU A 194 -13.37 7.03 -8.64
CA GLU A 194 -12.38 5.98 -8.46
C GLU A 194 -11.50 6.30 -7.24
N ARG A 195 -11.25 5.28 -6.42
CA ARG A 195 -10.28 5.40 -5.31
C ARG A 195 -8.90 5.66 -5.87
N VAL A 196 -8.12 6.52 -5.20
CA VAL A 196 -6.72 6.80 -5.57
C VAL A 196 -5.75 5.71 -5.08
N VAL A 197 -6.26 4.72 -4.35
CA VAL A 197 -5.51 3.58 -3.80
C VAL A 197 -6.02 2.26 -4.37
N ALA A 198 -5.17 1.25 -4.33
CA ALA A 198 -5.49 -0.15 -4.46
C ALA A 198 -5.60 -0.82 -3.09
N LYS A 199 -6.09 -2.06 -3.09
CA LYS A 199 -6.16 -2.93 -1.92
C LYS A 199 -5.49 -4.26 -2.20
N VAL A 200 -4.78 -4.81 -1.21
CA VAL A 200 -4.00 -6.05 -1.33
C VAL A 200 -4.25 -6.94 -0.11
N LEU A 201 -4.69 -8.17 -0.32
CA LEU A 201 -4.86 -9.17 0.74
C LEU A 201 -4.01 -10.41 0.46
N LEU A 202 -3.33 -10.88 1.51
CA LEU A 202 -2.67 -12.18 1.52
C LEU A 202 -3.60 -13.26 2.09
N VAL A 203 -3.77 -14.33 1.33
CA VAL A 203 -4.44 -15.56 1.78
C VAL A 203 -3.50 -16.75 1.62
N CYS A 204 -3.60 -17.74 2.50
CA CYS A 204 -2.68 -18.89 2.50
C CYS A 204 -3.43 -20.20 2.40
N ASP A 205 -2.93 -21.12 1.58
CA ASP A 205 -3.37 -22.51 1.62
C ASP A 205 -2.96 -23.14 2.95
N THR A 206 -3.94 -23.71 3.65
CA THR A 206 -3.73 -24.32 4.96
C THR A 206 -4.15 -25.78 5.04
N TYR A 207 -3.64 -26.46 6.06
CA TYR A 207 -4.15 -27.72 6.58
C TYR A 207 -4.33 -27.63 8.10
N THR A 208 -5.12 -28.54 8.66
CA THR A 208 -5.31 -28.63 10.11
C THR A 208 -4.41 -29.70 10.70
N ASP A 209 -3.71 -29.36 11.78
CA ASP A 209 -2.91 -30.28 12.59
C ASP A 209 -2.98 -29.83 14.05
N ASP A 210 -2.98 -30.76 15.01
CA ASP A 210 -3.04 -30.47 16.46
C ASP A 210 -4.06 -29.36 16.85
N GLY A 211 -5.24 -29.36 16.20
CA GLY A 211 -6.29 -28.36 16.41
C GLY A 211 -5.99 -26.93 15.90
N GLY A 212 -4.89 -26.72 15.18
CA GLY A 212 -4.49 -25.44 14.58
C GLY A 212 -4.42 -25.46 13.06
N ALA A 213 -4.46 -24.27 12.45
CA ALA A 213 -4.25 -24.09 11.01
C ALA A 213 -2.76 -23.80 10.72
N TYR A 214 -2.18 -24.58 9.80
CA TYR A 214 -0.79 -24.49 9.36
C TYR A 214 -0.74 -24.24 7.87
N VAL A 215 0.22 -23.42 7.43
CA VAL A 215 0.44 -23.17 6.00
C VAL A 215 1.16 -24.35 5.36
N ARG A 216 0.96 -24.55 4.06
CA ARG A 216 1.59 -25.65 3.32
C ARG A 216 3.05 -25.35 2.98
N MET A 217 3.94 -26.32 3.20
CA MET A 217 5.35 -26.26 2.77
C MET A 217 5.70 -27.26 1.66
N SER A 218 4.76 -28.13 1.29
CA SER A 218 4.86 -29.06 0.17
C SER A 218 3.58 -29.06 -0.69
N ASP A 219 3.68 -29.64 -1.89
CA ASP A 219 2.62 -29.58 -2.92
C ASP A 219 1.44 -30.54 -2.64
N ASN A 220 1.46 -31.30 -1.53
CA ASN A 220 0.43 -32.30 -1.21
C ASN A 220 -0.73 -31.71 -0.37
N ALA A 221 -1.95 -32.22 -0.58
CA ALA A 221 -3.19 -31.69 0.01
C ALA A 221 -3.48 -32.17 1.45
N ALA A 222 -2.95 -33.31 1.90
CA ALA A 222 -3.01 -33.76 3.30
C ALA A 222 -1.89 -33.12 4.15
N ARG A 223 -1.93 -33.24 5.50
CA ARG A 223 -0.79 -32.89 6.37
C ARG A 223 0.46 -33.61 5.80
N PRO A 224 1.46 -32.89 5.28
CA PRO A 224 2.53 -33.58 4.59
C PRO A 224 3.50 -34.15 5.62
N ALA A 225 3.64 -35.47 5.65
CA ALA A 225 4.68 -36.13 6.46
C ALA A 225 6.09 -35.64 6.05
N ASP A 226 6.21 -35.15 4.83
CA ASP A 226 7.44 -34.67 4.18
C ASP A 226 7.72 -33.18 4.44
N ASP A 227 6.82 -32.45 5.12
CA ASP A 227 7.09 -31.05 5.48
C ASP A 227 8.30 -31.01 6.45
N PRO A 228 9.28 -30.12 6.22
CA PRO A 228 10.50 -30.04 7.01
C PRO A 228 10.27 -29.47 8.43
N GLY A 229 9.06 -29.02 8.72
CA GLY A 229 8.68 -28.39 9.97
C GLY A 229 7.26 -27.83 9.89
N TRP A 230 6.99 -26.82 10.72
CA TRP A 230 5.67 -26.21 10.82
C TRP A 230 5.75 -24.70 10.80
N ILE A 231 4.76 -24.08 10.15
CA ILE A 231 4.46 -22.65 10.24
C ILE A 231 2.97 -22.52 10.52
N ARG A 232 2.62 -21.99 11.70
CA ARG A 232 1.22 -21.78 12.07
C ARG A 232 0.69 -20.53 11.36
N LEU A 233 -0.52 -20.57 10.80
CA LEU A 233 -1.10 -19.40 10.11
C LEU A 233 -1.14 -18.16 11.02
N SER A 234 -1.45 -18.37 12.31
CA SER A 234 -1.47 -17.30 13.32
C SER A 234 -0.10 -16.68 13.62
N GLU A 235 0.98 -17.32 13.19
CA GLU A 235 2.37 -16.85 13.30
C GLU A 235 2.95 -16.43 11.93
N VAL A 236 2.08 -16.09 10.98
CA VAL A 236 2.44 -15.41 9.74
C VAL A 236 1.99 -13.95 9.81
N ARG A 237 2.85 -13.04 9.34
CA ARG A 237 2.59 -11.60 9.23
C ARG A 237 2.99 -11.13 7.84
N TYR A 238 2.23 -10.19 7.27
CA TYR A 238 2.56 -9.60 5.98
C TYR A 238 2.43 -8.07 6.00
N ALA A 239 3.22 -7.42 5.17
CA ALA A 239 3.16 -5.99 4.97
C ALA A 239 3.47 -5.62 3.52
N LEU A 240 2.96 -4.48 3.07
CA LEU A 240 3.36 -3.87 1.81
C LEU A 240 4.68 -3.14 1.99
N ASN A 241 5.55 -3.26 1.00
CA ASN A 241 6.83 -2.58 0.93
C ASN A 241 6.99 -1.88 -0.42
N THR A 242 7.85 -0.87 -0.47
CA THR A 242 8.03 -0.02 -1.66
C THR A 242 6.73 0.68 -2.06
N VAL A 243 6.08 1.29 -1.08
CA VAL A 243 4.79 1.95 -1.27
C VAL A 243 5.01 3.34 -1.85
N ASN A 244 4.38 3.62 -2.99
CA ASN A 244 4.56 4.87 -3.70
C ASN A 244 4.08 6.07 -2.86
N ARG A 245 4.92 7.09 -2.71
CA ARG A 245 4.57 8.33 -2.00
C ARG A 245 3.99 9.38 -2.96
N LYS A 246 4.20 9.22 -4.26
CA LYS A 246 3.78 10.17 -5.29
C LYS A 246 2.65 9.60 -6.12
N VAL A 247 1.59 10.38 -6.30
CA VAL A 247 0.48 10.03 -7.17
C VAL A 247 0.07 11.22 -8.01
N TYR A 248 -0.42 10.95 -9.22
CA TYR A 248 -1.27 11.90 -9.91
C TYR A 248 -2.68 11.72 -9.37
N LEU A 249 -3.28 12.73 -8.74
CA LEU A 249 -4.64 12.57 -8.24
C LEU A 249 -5.62 12.29 -9.38
N ASN A 250 -5.47 12.98 -10.51
CA ASN A 250 -6.15 12.71 -11.76
C ASN A 250 -5.23 11.87 -12.67
N ALA A 251 -5.54 10.58 -12.82
CA ALA A 251 -4.68 9.65 -13.54
C ALA A 251 -4.49 10.07 -15.02
N PRO A 252 -3.25 10.05 -15.55
CA PRO A 252 -3.02 10.31 -16.96
C PRO A 252 -3.56 9.17 -17.82
N SER A 253 -3.90 9.48 -19.08
CA SER A 253 -4.51 8.51 -20.00
C SER A 253 -3.58 7.37 -20.44
N ASP A 254 -2.26 7.56 -20.32
CA ASP A 254 -1.26 6.54 -20.61
C ASP A 254 -0.99 5.60 -19.43
N GLY A 255 -1.62 5.84 -18.28
CA GLY A 255 -1.54 4.99 -17.10
C GLY A 255 -0.21 5.08 -16.35
N LYS A 256 0.67 6.03 -16.69
CA LYS A 256 1.97 6.19 -16.03
C LYS A 256 1.83 6.97 -14.73
N ASP A 257 2.23 6.38 -13.60
CA ASP A 257 2.34 7.13 -12.35
C ASP A 257 3.65 7.97 -12.31
N PRO A 258 3.81 8.87 -11.32
CA PRO A 258 4.97 9.76 -11.24
C PRO A 258 6.33 9.05 -11.16
N ASN A 259 6.37 7.81 -10.68
CA ASN A 259 7.56 7.02 -10.47
C ASN A 259 7.71 5.87 -11.49
N TYR A 260 7.00 5.97 -12.63
CA TYR A 260 6.98 4.95 -13.67
C TYR A 260 8.36 4.59 -14.23
N GLU A 261 9.21 5.57 -14.52
CA GLU A 261 10.53 5.30 -15.13
C GLU A 261 11.53 4.79 -14.09
N VAL A 262 12.26 3.71 -14.40
CA VAL A 262 13.19 3.09 -13.43
C VAL A 262 14.57 3.76 -13.40
N ASP A 263 14.97 4.40 -14.51
CA ASP A 263 16.27 5.06 -14.69
C ASP A 263 16.75 5.91 -13.50
N PRO A 264 15.90 6.73 -12.84
CA PRO A 264 16.34 7.56 -11.71
C PRO A 264 16.77 6.76 -10.47
N TYR A 265 16.38 5.48 -10.37
CA TYR A 265 16.59 4.64 -9.18
C TYR A 265 17.79 3.71 -9.29
N VAL A 266 18.53 3.77 -10.41
CA VAL A 266 19.66 2.88 -10.68
C VAL A 266 20.90 3.65 -11.11
N VAL A 267 22.07 3.17 -10.69
CA VAL A 267 23.39 3.69 -11.08
C VAL A 267 24.33 2.53 -11.41
N LYS A 268 25.46 2.80 -12.07
CA LYS A 268 26.51 1.80 -12.26
C LYS A 268 27.49 1.80 -11.08
N ASP A 269 27.81 0.63 -10.55
CA ASP A 269 28.89 0.45 -9.60
C ASP A 269 30.28 0.56 -10.28
N GLY A 270 31.36 0.47 -9.49
CA GLY A 270 32.74 0.52 -10.03
C GLY A 270 33.09 -0.64 -10.97
N GLY A 271 32.27 -1.69 -11.03
CA GLY A 271 32.37 -2.80 -11.97
C GLY A 271 31.48 -2.66 -13.21
N GLY A 272 30.71 -1.58 -13.32
CA GLY A 272 29.79 -1.33 -14.43
C GLY A 272 28.43 -2.04 -14.31
N ASN A 273 28.13 -2.68 -13.17
CA ASN A 273 26.83 -3.33 -12.93
C ASN A 273 25.81 -2.31 -12.45
N TYR A 274 24.55 -2.48 -12.86
CA TYR A 274 23.46 -1.70 -12.31
C TYR A 274 23.18 -2.07 -10.85
N VAL A 275 23.14 -1.06 -9.99
CA VAL A 275 22.83 -1.12 -8.56
C VAL A 275 21.84 -0.01 -8.21
N SER A 276 21.27 -0.06 -7.00
CA SER A 276 20.40 1.01 -6.49
C SER A 276 21.12 2.36 -6.44
N ALA A 277 20.43 3.41 -6.90
CA ALA A 277 20.82 4.78 -6.64
C ALA A 277 20.70 5.07 -5.13
N PRO A 278 21.76 5.60 -4.47
CA PRO A 278 21.67 5.99 -3.06
C PRO A 278 20.59 7.06 -2.84
N ASP A 279 19.82 6.95 -1.76
CA ASP A 279 18.87 7.93 -1.23
C ASP A 279 17.66 8.31 -2.13
N VAL A 280 17.71 8.07 -3.45
CA VAL A 280 16.60 8.40 -4.37
C VAL A 280 15.35 7.56 -4.07
N PRO A 281 15.43 6.22 -3.92
CA PRO A 281 14.24 5.42 -3.69
C PRO A 281 13.55 5.77 -2.36
N GLU A 282 14.31 6.04 -1.29
CA GLU A 282 13.78 6.40 0.04
C GLU A 282 13.00 7.74 0.04
N GLN A 283 13.31 8.63 -0.89
CA GLN A 283 12.55 9.88 -1.09
C GLN A 283 11.24 9.65 -1.86
N GLN A 284 11.14 8.58 -2.64
CA GLN A 284 9.99 8.31 -3.53
C GLN A 284 9.02 7.26 -2.98
N PHE A 285 9.51 6.36 -2.15
CA PHE A 285 8.74 5.23 -1.62
C PHE A 285 8.87 5.13 -0.10
N ALA A 286 7.84 4.59 0.54
CA ALA A 286 7.90 4.17 1.94
C ALA A 286 8.33 2.70 2.01
N TYR A 287 9.35 2.44 2.83
CA TYR A 287 9.91 1.11 3.05
C TYR A 287 9.66 0.60 4.45
N ARG A 288 9.57 -0.73 4.57
CA ARG A 288 9.52 -1.44 5.84
C ARG A 288 10.74 -2.32 6.00
N THR A 289 11.31 -2.34 7.20
CA THR A 289 12.38 -3.28 7.55
C THR A 289 11.78 -4.65 7.82
N LEU A 290 12.57 -5.72 7.66
CA LEU A 290 12.11 -7.08 7.94
C LEU A 290 11.56 -7.22 9.37
N GLY A 291 12.26 -6.65 10.37
CA GLY A 291 11.82 -6.67 11.77
C GLY A 291 10.47 -5.98 11.99
N SER A 292 10.19 -4.89 11.27
CA SER A 292 8.89 -4.20 11.36
C SER A 292 7.73 -5.07 10.85
N VAL A 293 7.96 -5.94 9.88
CA VAL A 293 6.92 -6.86 9.36
C VAL A 293 6.48 -7.85 10.43
N TRP A 294 7.42 -8.37 11.21
CA TRP A 294 7.07 -9.25 12.32
C TRP A 294 6.32 -8.52 13.44
N ALA A 295 6.75 -7.30 13.77
CA ALA A 295 6.19 -6.52 14.87
C ALA A 295 4.80 -5.92 14.56
N GLU A 296 4.60 -5.45 13.34
CA GLU A 296 3.46 -4.59 12.96
C GLU A 296 2.65 -5.13 11.77
N GLY A 297 3.13 -6.20 11.12
CA GLY A 297 2.47 -6.76 9.95
C GLY A 297 1.05 -7.25 10.23
N SER A 298 0.23 -7.30 9.19
CA SER A 298 -1.13 -7.83 9.25
C SER A 298 -1.13 -9.36 9.22
N ALA A 299 -2.12 -9.98 9.85
CA ALA A 299 -2.31 -11.42 9.76
C ALA A 299 -2.98 -11.79 8.43
N PRO A 300 -2.50 -12.82 7.72
CA PRO A 300 -3.18 -13.33 6.52
C PRO A 300 -4.47 -14.07 6.88
N GLU A 301 -5.33 -14.27 5.89
CA GLU A 301 -6.50 -15.15 6.03
C GLU A 301 -6.23 -16.56 5.48
N ALA A 302 -6.92 -17.57 6.01
CA ALA A 302 -6.89 -18.90 5.42
C ALA A 302 -7.62 -18.87 4.07
N TYR A 303 -7.04 -19.51 3.05
CA TYR A 303 -7.66 -19.63 1.75
C TYR A 303 -8.99 -20.41 1.83
N ASP A 304 -9.96 -19.92 1.07
CA ASP A 304 -11.30 -20.46 0.93
C ASP A 304 -11.68 -20.25 -0.53
N ALA A 305 -11.98 -21.36 -1.21
CA ALA A 305 -12.23 -21.35 -2.64
C ALA A 305 -13.50 -20.57 -3.02
N THR A 306 -14.54 -20.61 -2.17
CA THR A 306 -15.79 -19.88 -2.41
C THR A 306 -15.55 -18.38 -2.28
N ARG A 307 -14.88 -17.95 -1.21
CA ARG A 307 -14.54 -16.54 -0.97
C ARG A 307 -13.57 -15.99 -2.02
N TYR A 308 -12.60 -16.80 -2.45
CA TYR A 308 -11.61 -16.40 -3.44
C TYR A 308 -12.22 -16.29 -4.84
N ASN A 309 -13.11 -17.21 -5.21
CA ASN A 309 -13.74 -17.20 -6.54
C ASN A 309 -14.94 -16.25 -6.66
N ALA A 310 -15.39 -15.66 -5.55
CA ALA A 310 -16.38 -14.59 -5.58
C ALA A 310 -15.99 -13.52 -6.61
N THR A 311 -16.91 -13.19 -7.51
CA THR A 311 -16.71 -12.21 -8.60
C THR A 311 -17.04 -10.79 -8.16
N THR A 312 -17.61 -10.63 -6.96
CA THR A 312 -17.95 -9.34 -6.35
C THR A 312 -17.49 -9.30 -4.90
N THR A 313 -16.65 -8.32 -4.60
CA THR A 313 -16.16 -8.04 -3.26
C THR A 313 -17.12 -7.08 -2.59
N VAL A 314 -18.03 -7.58 -1.76
CA VAL A 314 -19.07 -6.76 -1.12
C VAL A 314 -18.71 -6.69 0.37
N PRO A 315 -18.38 -5.50 0.95
CA PRO A 315 -17.93 -5.31 2.32
C PRO A 315 -18.73 -5.91 3.49
N SER A 316 -19.80 -6.70 3.27
CA SER A 316 -20.50 -7.34 4.40
C SER A 316 -21.43 -8.53 4.08
N THR A 317 -21.69 -8.91 2.82
CA THR A 317 -22.75 -9.92 2.53
C THR A 317 -22.44 -10.97 1.45
N SER A 318 -21.35 -10.86 0.68
CA SER A 318 -21.14 -11.75 -0.49
C SER A 318 -20.38 -13.05 -0.19
N GLY A 319 -20.01 -13.32 1.06
CA GLY A 319 -19.09 -14.42 1.34
C GLY A 319 -17.77 -14.29 0.57
N ALA A 320 -17.30 -13.05 0.31
CA ALA A 320 -15.99 -12.75 -0.28
C ALA A 320 -14.97 -12.34 0.80
N TYR A 321 -13.73 -12.10 0.39
CA TYR A 321 -12.71 -11.51 1.26
C TYR A 321 -12.88 -10.00 1.38
N THR A 322 -12.79 -9.47 2.60
CA THR A 322 -12.91 -8.02 2.87
C THR A 322 -11.71 -7.45 3.61
N GLY A 323 -10.76 -8.27 4.06
CA GLY A 323 -9.49 -7.81 4.62
C GLY A 323 -8.56 -7.22 3.57
N GLY A 324 -7.42 -6.67 4.00
CA GLY A 324 -6.36 -6.21 3.11
C GLY A 324 -5.72 -4.91 3.57
N LEU A 325 -4.56 -4.62 2.99
CA LEU A 325 -3.79 -3.40 3.16
C LEU A 325 -3.99 -2.49 1.95
N TYR A 326 -3.89 -1.18 2.13
CA TYR A 326 -3.99 -0.20 1.04
C TYR A 326 -2.61 0.24 0.56
N CYS A 327 -2.50 0.56 -0.73
CA CYS A 327 -1.35 1.27 -1.30
C CYS A 327 -1.82 2.20 -2.43
N PRO A 328 -1.13 3.32 -2.68
CA PRO A 328 -1.36 4.08 -3.89
C PRO A 328 -0.93 3.28 -5.13
N GLU A 329 -1.35 3.74 -6.30
CA GLU A 329 -0.88 3.16 -7.56
C GLU A 329 0.65 3.19 -7.68
N ASN A 330 1.21 2.18 -8.31
CA ASN A 330 2.64 2.07 -8.57
C ASN A 330 2.84 1.18 -9.80
N THR A 331 3.01 1.81 -10.94
CA THR A 331 3.32 1.20 -12.22
C THR A 331 4.80 1.39 -12.51
N THR A 332 5.44 0.44 -13.18
CA THR A 332 6.89 0.52 -13.41
C THR A 332 7.24 0.13 -14.84
N ALA A 333 8.10 0.92 -15.47
CA ALA A 333 8.73 0.57 -16.73
C ALA A 333 9.60 -0.68 -16.53
N THR A 334 9.51 -1.60 -17.47
CA THR A 334 10.19 -2.91 -17.35
C THR A 334 11.47 -3.01 -18.18
N SER A 335 11.81 -1.92 -18.86
CA SER A 335 13.01 -1.75 -19.67
C SER A 335 13.47 -0.31 -19.56
N THR A 336 14.77 -0.11 -19.39
CA THR A 336 15.40 1.21 -19.32
C THR A 336 16.07 1.53 -20.66
N ALA A 337 15.29 1.66 -21.74
CA ALA A 337 15.85 1.88 -23.08
C ALA A 337 16.76 3.13 -23.18
N SER A 338 16.59 4.08 -22.26
CA SER A 338 17.41 5.29 -22.11
C SER A 338 18.74 5.08 -21.36
N LEU A 339 18.91 3.99 -20.61
CA LEU A 339 20.19 3.70 -19.95
C LEU A 339 21.20 3.09 -20.92
N GLU A 340 22.44 3.55 -20.82
CA GLU A 340 23.54 3.07 -21.64
C GLU A 340 23.79 1.57 -21.42
N GLY A 341 23.38 0.75 -22.40
CA GLY A 341 23.49 -0.71 -22.37
C GLY A 341 22.18 -1.45 -22.10
N GLY A 342 21.05 -0.75 -21.89
CA GLY A 342 19.69 -1.30 -21.80
C GLY A 342 19.52 -2.36 -20.71
N LEU A 343 19.10 -1.95 -19.49
CA LEU A 343 18.70 -2.91 -18.46
C LEU A 343 17.30 -3.43 -18.76
N ASP A 344 17.21 -4.72 -19.06
CA ASP A 344 15.94 -5.44 -19.13
C ASP A 344 15.61 -6.00 -17.74
N LEU A 345 14.55 -5.50 -17.13
CA LEU A 345 14.08 -5.96 -15.82
C LEU A 345 13.17 -7.19 -15.97
N ALA A 346 12.75 -7.53 -17.19
CA ALA A 346 11.98 -8.72 -17.51
C ALA A 346 12.92 -9.83 -18.02
N GLY A 347 13.43 -10.68 -17.13
CA GLY A 347 14.25 -11.82 -17.54
C GLY A 347 15.21 -12.32 -16.49
N THR A 348 16.27 -12.99 -16.94
CA THR A 348 17.33 -13.50 -16.05
C THR A 348 18.23 -12.36 -15.61
N LEU A 349 17.93 -11.81 -14.42
CA LEU A 349 18.75 -10.82 -13.75
C LEU A 349 19.92 -11.49 -13.03
N SER A 350 21.07 -10.81 -12.99
CA SER A 350 22.14 -11.19 -12.06
C SER A 350 21.67 -11.02 -10.61
N SER A 351 22.36 -11.66 -9.65
CA SER A 351 22.02 -11.53 -8.22
C SER A 351 21.98 -10.08 -7.74
N THR A 352 22.86 -9.22 -8.28
CA THR A 352 22.92 -7.79 -7.95
C THR A 352 21.74 -7.01 -8.55
N GLN A 353 21.30 -7.38 -9.76
CA GLN A 353 20.20 -6.70 -10.46
C GLN A 353 18.82 -7.18 -9.97
N ALA A 354 18.71 -8.40 -9.46
CA ALA A 354 17.45 -8.98 -8.98
C ALA A 354 16.83 -8.22 -7.79
N GLU A 355 17.58 -7.32 -7.16
CA GLU A 355 17.08 -6.44 -6.10
C GLU A 355 16.38 -5.19 -6.64
N ILE A 356 16.73 -4.74 -7.85
CA ILE A 356 16.24 -3.50 -8.43
C ILE A 356 14.71 -3.46 -8.52
N PRO A 357 14.02 -4.49 -9.03
CA PRO A 357 12.56 -4.42 -9.12
C PRO A 357 11.90 -4.32 -7.75
N ARG A 358 12.49 -4.88 -6.68
CA ARG A 358 11.96 -4.73 -5.30
C ARG A 358 12.11 -3.30 -4.77
N LEU A 359 13.00 -2.49 -5.32
CA LEU A 359 13.19 -1.09 -4.90
C LEU A 359 12.17 -0.13 -5.50
N VAL A 360 11.55 -0.49 -6.62
CA VAL A 360 10.62 0.38 -7.34
C VAL A 360 9.20 -0.18 -7.41
N ALA A 361 9.04 -1.50 -7.42
CA ALA A 361 7.74 -2.15 -7.46
C ALA A 361 7.20 -2.44 -6.04
N THR A 362 5.94 -2.07 -5.82
CA THR A 362 5.23 -2.44 -4.59
C THR A 362 5.14 -3.96 -4.51
N HIS A 363 5.56 -4.52 -3.39
CA HIS A 363 5.56 -5.97 -3.18
C HIS A 363 5.16 -6.31 -1.75
N LEU A 364 4.87 -7.59 -1.50
CA LEU A 364 4.63 -8.09 -0.15
C LEU A 364 5.93 -8.58 0.47
N LEU A 365 6.18 -8.16 1.70
CA LEU A 365 7.07 -8.85 2.63
C LEU A 365 6.24 -9.71 3.57
N VAL A 366 6.71 -10.93 3.83
CA VAL A 366 6.06 -11.88 4.74
C VAL A 366 7.07 -12.33 5.78
N ALA A 367 6.71 -12.24 7.05
CA ALA A 367 7.45 -12.81 8.15
C ALA A 367 6.68 -14.02 8.69
N ALA A 368 7.38 -15.10 8.98
CA ALA A 368 6.77 -16.28 9.58
C ALA A 368 7.68 -16.92 10.61
N LYS A 369 7.07 -17.50 11.65
CA LYS A 369 7.78 -18.34 12.60
C LYS A 369 7.77 -19.79 12.13
N PHE A 370 8.95 -20.35 11.92
CA PHE A 370 9.17 -21.72 11.52
C PHE A 370 9.71 -22.55 12.68
N VAL A 371 9.13 -23.73 12.86
CA VAL A 371 9.58 -24.74 13.82
C VAL A 371 10.14 -25.93 13.03
N PRO A 372 11.46 -26.19 13.08
CA PRO A 372 12.05 -27.33 12.39
C PRO A 372 11.57 -28.66 12.96
N LYS A 373 11.37 -29.67 12.10
CA LYS A 373 11.03 -31.03 12.52
C LYS A 373 12.21 -31.81 13.07
N GLN A 374 13.43 -31.47 12.64
CA GLN A 374 14.66 -32.11 13.11
C GLN A 374 15.61 -31.06 13.69
N ILE A 375 16.12 -31.33 14.89
CA ILE A 375 17.01 -30.41 15.61
C ILE A 375 18.22 -31.18 16.15
N ILE A 376 19.41 -30.71 15.80
CA ILE A 376 20.66 -31.20 16.35
C ILE A 376 20.88 -30.54 17.73
N THR A 377 21.02 -31.36 18.76
CA THR A 377 21.11 -30.92 20.17
C THR A 377 22.48 -31.12 20.79
N GLY A 378 23.35 -31.89 20.13
CA GLY A 378 24.71 -32.15 20.55
C GLY A 378 25.47 -32.97 19.50
N VAL A 379 26.71 -33.35 19.79
CA VAL A 379 27.53 -34.17 18.89
C VAL A 379 26.82 -35.50 18.62
N GLY A 380 26.51 -35.77 17.35
CA GLY A 380 25.82 -37.00 16.92
C GLY A 380 24.39 -37.17 17.46
N THR A 381 23.79 -36.13 18.05
CA THR A 381 22.48 -36.21 18.69
C THR A 381 21.46 -35.35 17.95
N THR A 382 20.55 -35.99 17.22
CA THR A 382 19.45 -35.35 16.49
C THR A 382 18.11 -35.76 17.10
N GLN A 383 17.28 -34.77 17.39
CA GLN A 383 15.92 -34.96 17.88
C GLN A 383 14.94 -34.76 16.72
N THR A 384 13.98 -35.67 16.58
CA THR A 384 12.85 -35.51 15.67
C THR A 384 11.63 -35.11 16.47
N LEU A 385 11.10 -33.91 16.20
CA LEU A 385 9.90 -33.41 16.83
C LEU A 385 8.68 -34.10 16.23
N THR A 386 7.69 -34.36 17.08
CA THR A 386 6.40 -34.95 16.70
C THR A 386 5.30 -33.89 16.60
N SER A 387 5.48 -32.78 17.34
CA SER A 387 4.59 -31.61 17.33
C SER A 387 5.40 -30.31 17.41
N PRO A 388 4.82 -29.16 16.99
CA PRO A 388 5.45 -27.84 17.21
C PRO A 388 5.69 -27.52 18.69
N ALA A 389 4.86 -28.05 19.60
CA ALA A 389 4.98 -27.79 21.04
C ALA A 389 6.27 -28.38 21.63
N ASP A 390 6.77 -29.47 21.03
CA ASP A 390 8.03 -30.12 21.45
C ASP A 390 9.23 -29.16 21.38
N ALA A 391 9.16 -28.14 20.51
CA ALA A 391 10.21 -27.14 20.35
C ALA A 391 10.53 -26.36 21.63
N ALA A 392 9.57 -26.19 22.55
CA ALA A 392 9.82 -25.51 23.82
C ALA A 392 10.88 -26.23 24.68
N THR A 393 10.98 -27.55 24.54
CA THR A 393 11.98 -28.38 25.26
C THR A 393 13.36 -28.28 24.63
N TYR A 394 13.45 -28.23 23.30
CA TYR A 394 14.71 -28.33 22.57
C TYR A 394 15.29 -26.99 22.09
N LEU A 395 14.45 -25.95 22.03
CA LEU A 395 14.82 -24.57 21.69
C LEU A 395 14.39 -23.61 22.82
N PRO A 396 14.82 -23.83 24.09
CA PRO A 396 14.52 -22.91 25.17
C PRO A 396 15.21 -21.56 24.94
N ALA A 397 14.71 -20.51 25.60
CA ALA A 397 15.45 -19.24 25.65
C ALA A 397 16.82 -19.47 26.30
N THR A 398 17.86 -18.81 25.77
CA THR A 398 19.21 -18.89 26.32
C THR A 398 19.68 -17.51 26.75
N THR A 399 20.40 -17.48 27.88
CA THR A 399 21.10 -16.30 28.37
C THR A 399 22.43 -16.78 28.95
N THR A 400 23.53 -16.51 28.28
CA THR A 400 24.87 -16.85 28.77
C THR A 400 25.63 -15.59 29.17
N LEU A 401 25.85 -15.43 30.48
CA LEU A 401 26.57 -14.27 31.04
C LEU A 401 28.01 -14.16 30.55
N ALA A 402 28.63 -15.28 30.20
CA ALA A 402 30.04 -15.34 29.76
C ALA A 402 30.26 -14.83 28.33
N GLU A 403 29.26 -14.95 27.46
CA GLU A 403 29.37 -14.58 26.04
C GLU A 403 28.49 -13.39 25.67
N ALA A 404 27.69 -12.88 26.61
CA ALA A 404 26.67 -11.84 26.40
C ALA A 404 25.69 -12.17 25.25
N GLU A 405 25.55 -13.45 24.90
CA GLU A 405 24.59 -13.93 23.92
C GLU A 405 23.29 -14.32 24.64
N ALA A 406 22.21 -13.65 24.25
CA ALA A 406 20.86 -13.97 24.70
C ALA A 406 20.00 -14.25 23.46
N HIS A 407 19.34 -15.40 23.45
CA HIS A 407 18.46 -15.81 22.36
C HIS A 407 17.06 -16.10 22.87
N ALA A 408 16.06 -15.67 22.11
CA ALA A 408 14.66 -15.91 22.44
C ALA A 408 14.34 -17.42 22.35
N ALA A 409 13.30 -17.86 23.07
CA ALA A 409 12.79 -19.22 22.90
C ALA A 409 12.33 -19.45 21.45
N GLY A 410 12.56 -20.66 20.94
CA GLY A 410 12.31 -21.01 19.53
C GLY A 410 13.47 -20.69 18.58
N THR A 411 14.54 -20.05 19.06
CA THR A 411 15.71 -19.76 18.22
C THR A 411 16.44 -21.04 17.83
N TYR A 412 16.67 -21.22 16.53
CA TYR A 412 17.53 -22.27 15.99
C TYR A 412 18.61 -21.65 15.10
N PHE A 413 19.67 -22.43 14.86
CA PHE A 413 20.82 -22.03 14.07
C PHE A 413 20.96 -22.97 12.89
N THR A 414 21.26 -22.44 11.70
CA THR A 414 21.44 -23.28 10.51
C THR A 414 22.87 -23.22 10.00
N ASN A 415 23.35 -24.37 9.52
CA ASN A 415 24.51 -24.48 8.66
C ASN A 415 24.11 -25.39 7.49
N GLY A 416 23.87 -24.80 6.32
CA GLY A 416 23.25 -25.50 5.20
C GLY A 416 21.79 -25.90 5.52
N SER A 417 21.47 -27.18 5.35
CA SER A 417 20.13 -27.75 5.61
C SER A 417 19.87 -28.11 7.07
N ASP A 418 20.93 -28.19 7.89
CA ASP A 418 20.83 -28.70 9.25
C ASP A 418 20.37 -27.60 10.22
N CYS A 419 19.43 -27.95 11.09
CA CYS A 419 18.94 -27.06 12.15
C CYS A 419 19.51 -27.49 13.50
N TYR A 420 20.12 -26.56 14.22
CA TYR A 420 20.78 -26.77 15.51
C TYR A 420 20.07 -25.97 16.59
N SER A 421 19.94 -26.57 17.78
CA SER A 421 19.73 -25.80 19.01
C SER A 421 21.01 -25.02 19.36
N TYR A 422 20.94 -24.08 20.29
CA TYR A 422 22.14 -23.38 20.79
C TYR A 422 23.20 -24.37 21.32
N ALA A 423 22.79 -25.35 22.13
CA ALA A 423 23.70 -26.39 22.65
C ALA A 423 24.32 -27.24 21.52
N GLY A 424 23.51 -27.61 20.52
CA GLY A 424 23.98 -28.34 19.35
C GLY A 424 25.01 -27.55 18.54
N MET A 425 24.77 -26.26 18.31
CA MET A 425 25.71 -25.37 17.64
C MET A 425 27.03 -25.27 18.41
N LYS A 426 26.97 -25.04 19.74
CA LYS A 426 28.17 -24.97 20.58
C LYS A 426 28.96 -26.28 20.57
N ALA A 427 28.27 -27.42 20.60
CA ALA A 427 28.90 -28.73 20.50
C ALA A 427 29.58 -28.93 19.14
N ALA A 428 28.95 -28.51 18.05
CA ALA A 428 29.52 -28.58 16.70
C ALA A 428 30.76 -27.68 16.55
N ILE A 429 30.74 -26.48 17.13
CA ILE A 429 31.91 -25.59 17.19
C ILE A 429 33.03 -26.23 18.03
N GLY A 430 32.69 -26.80 19.20
CA GLY A 430 33.63 -27.46 20.09
C GLY A 430 34.32 -28.70 19.47
N ALA A 431 33.70 -29.33 18.47
CA ALA A 431 34.29 -30.42 17.70
C ALA A 431 35.40 -29.96 16.72
N GLY A 432 35.55 -28.64 16.50
CA GLY A 432 36.74 -28.02 15.89
C GLY A 432 36.68 -27.81 14.38
N THR A 433 35.59 -28.18 13.69
CA THR A 433 35.45 -28.00 12.23
C THR A 433 34.61 -26.79 11.83
N LEU A 434 33.79 -26.26 12.75
CA LEU A 434 32.88 -25.15 12.50
C LEU A 434 33.13 -23.99 13.46
N LYS A 435 32.77 -22.79 13.04
CA LYS A 435 32.87 -21.54 13.79
C LYS A 435 31.49 -20.92 13.93
N ARG A 436 31.33 -20.00 14.88
CA ARG A 436 30.07 -19.26 15.10
C ARG A 436 29.56 -18.55 13.83
N THR A 437 30.48 -18.06 12.99
CA THR A 437 30.20 -17.39 11.70
C THR A 437 29.65 -18.31 10.63
N ASP A 438 29.78 -19.63 10.80
CA ASP A 438 29.26 -20.62 9.86
C ASP A 438 27.77 -20.91 10.11
N PHE A 439 27.19 -20.29 11.14
CA PHE A 439 25.80 -20.46 11.54
C PHE A 439 24.98 -19.18 11.36
N THR A 440 23.82 -19.33 10.72
CA THR A 440 22.79 -18.28 10.66
C THR A 440 21.78 -18.50 11.78
N ALA A 441 21.54 -17.48 12.60
CA ALA A 441 20.54 -17.54 13.67
C ALA A 441 19.16 -17.12 13.15
N TYR A 442 18.14 -17.92 13.47
CA TYR A 442 16.73 -17.59 13.25
C TYR A 442 16.13 -17.25 14.61
N GLU A 443 16.31 -16.00 15.03
CA GLU A 443 15.86 -15.52 16.34
C GLU A 443 14.35 -15.74 16.52
N GLY A 444 13.97 -16.44 17.59
CA GLY A 444 12.59 -16.83 17.86
C GLY A 444 11.96 -17.76 16.82
N GLY A 445 12.76 -18.30 15.88
CA GLY A 445 12.32 -19.08 14.73
C GLY A 445 11.80 -18.22 13.57
N ILE A 446 12.01 -16.92 13.58
CA ILE A 446 11.47 -15.99 12.58
C ILE A 446 12.35 -15.99 11.33
N GLY A 447 11.72 -16.04 10.16
CA GLY A 447 12.36 -15.65 8.92
C GLY A 447 11.38 -15.09 7.90
N TYR A 448 11.91 -14.72 6.74
CA TYR A 448 11.30 -13.76 5.85
C TYR A 448 11.19 -14.25 4.41
N TYR A 449 10.16 -13.76 3.74
CA TYR A 449 9.85 -14.00 2.34
C TYR A 449 9.39 -12.74 1.64
N TYR A 450 9.33 -12.79 0.32
CA TYR A 450 8.67 -11.77 -0.49
C TYR A 450 7.88 -12.40 -1.66
N THR A 451 6.94 -11.64 -2.20
CA THR A 451 6.29 -11.93 -3.47
C THR A 451 5.84 -10.63 -4.14
N TYR A 452 5.93 -10.55 -5.47
CA TYR A 452 5.34 -9.45 -6.21
C TYR A 452 3.82 -9.58 -6.21
N ILE A 453 3.13 -8.44 -6.23
CA ILE A 453 1.67 -8.40 -6.15
C ILE A 453 1.04 -8.65 -7.52
N ASP A 454 1.68 -8.17 -8.57
CA ASP A 454 1.29 -8.36 -9.97
C ASP A 454 2.50 -8.80 -10.81
N GLY A 455 2.23 -9.41 -11.95
CA GLY A 455 3.24 -9.92 -12.87
C GLY A 455 2.95 -11.31 -13.42
N ALA A 456 3.91 -11.85 -14.16
CA ALA A 456 3.77 -13.16 -14.80
C ALA A 456 4.02 -14.30 -13.80
N THR A 457 3.28 -15.40 -13.92
CA THR A 457 3.59 -16.62 -13.16
C THR A 457 4.82 -17.30 -13.78
N ALA A 458 5.89 -17.43 -13.00
CA ALA A 458 7.10 -18.13 -13.39
C ALA A 458 6.91 -19.66 -13.37
N ALA A 459 7.82 -20.38 -14.03
CA ALA A 459 7.77 -21.84 -14.11
C ALA A 459 7.84 -22.55 -12.74
N ASP A 460 8.45 -21.90 -11.75
CA ASP A 460 8.53 -22.40 -10.38
C ASP A 460 7.30 -22.06 -9.52
N GLY A 461 6.29 -21.41 -10.10
CA GLY A 461 5.05 -21.01 -9.43
C GLY A 461 5.16 -19.72 -8.61
N THR A 462 6.27 -19.00 -8.67
CA THR A 462 6.40 -17.65 -8.11
C THR A 462 5.78 -16.62 -9.05
N ILE A 463 5.40 -15.45 -8.53
CA ILE A 463 5.06 -14.29 -9.35
C ILE A 463 6.37 -13.58 -9.66
N ALA A 464 6.71 -13.46 -10.94
CA ALA A 464 7.89 -12.76 -11.43
C ALA A 464 7.53 -11.35 -11.88
N PHE A 465 8.47 -10.43 -11.69
CA PHE A 465 8.40 -9.11 -12.26
C PHE A 465 8.40 -9.19 -13.80
N SER A 466 7.49 -8.47 -14.44
CA SER A 466 7.21 -8.51 -15.89
C SER A 466 6.60 -7.19 -16.36
N THR A 467 6.46 -7.01 -17.68
CA THR A 467 5.77 -5.86 -18.32
C THR A 467 4.35 -5.59 -17.79
N ASP A 468 3.73 -6.63 -17.24
CA ASP A 468 2.38 -6.56 -16.68
C ASP A 468 2.39 -6.21 -15.18
N SER A 469 3.57 -6.04 -14.57
CA SER A 469 3.72 -5.72 -13.16
C SER A 469 3.35 -4.26 -12.89
N GLY A 470 2.28 -4.06 -12.12
CA GLY A 470 1.90 -2.74 -11.63
C GLY A 470 0.71 -2.80 -10.68
N ILE A 471 0.66 -1.86 -9.75
CA ILE A 471 -0.49 -1.63 -8.89
C ILE A 471 -1.33 -0.52 -9.50
N LEU A 472 -2.56 -0.85 -9.87
CA LEU A 472 -3.53 0.10 -10.38
C LEU A 472 -4.50 0.49 -9.27
N ARG A 473 -4.82 1.78 -9.22
CA ARG A 473 -5.82 2.32 -8.30
C ARG A 473 -7.19 1.67 -8.48
N ASN A 474 -8.01 1.70 -7.43
CA ASN A 474 -9.36 1.15 -7.41
C ASN A 474 -9.46 -0.35 -7.81
N ARG A 475 -8.39 -1.10 -7.59
CA ARG A 475 -8.32 -2.56 -7.77
C ARG A 475 -8.13 -3.27 -6.44
N TYR A 476 -8.60 -4.52 -6.39
CA TYR A 476 -8.37 -5.41 -5.27
C TYR A 476 -7.60 -6.65 -5.69
N TYR A 477 -6.38 -6.78 -5.16
CA TYR A 477 -5.44 -7.85 -5.41
C TYR A 477 -5.53 -8.91 -4.30
N LEU A 478 -5.95 -10.12 -4.66
CA LEU A 478 -5.97 -11.29 -3.80
C LEU A 478 -4.75 -12.15 -4.12
N LEU A 479 -3.78 -12.20 -3.21
CA LEU A 479 -2.60 -13.04 -3.33
C LEU A 479 -2.79 -14.32 -2.53
N ARG A 480 -2.83 -15.44 -3.24
CA ARG A 480 -2.91 -16.78 -2.65
C ARG A 480 -1.52 -17.40 -2.61
N ILE A 481 -0.97 -17.57 -1.42
CA ILE A 481 0.21 -18.41 -1.23
C ILE A 481 -0.21 -19.87 -1.26
N THR A 482 0.27 -20.58 -2.29
CA THR A 482 0.01 -22.00 -2.47
C THR A 482 1.02 -22.86 -1.71
N ARG A 483 2.24 -22.32 -1.51
CA ARG A 483 3.31 -23.02 -0.79
C ARG A 483 4.38 -22.08 -0.24
N PHE A 484 4.74 -22.30 1.02
CA PHE A 484 5.91 -21.70 1.67
C PHE A 484 7.16 -22.55 1.39
N SER A 485 8.28 -21.88 1.11
CA SER A 485 9.61 -22.47 1.15
C SER A 485 10.21 -22.40 2.57
N LEU A 486 11.43 -22.89 2.76
CA LEU A 486 12.15 -22.61 4.02
C LEU A 486 12.42 -21.10 4.12
N PRO A 487 12.14 -20.47 5.28
CA PRO A 487 12.36 -19.04 5.44
C PRO A 487 13.85 -18.71 5.47
N SER A 488 14.19 -17.45 5.19
CA SER A 488 15.55 -16.93 5.34
C SER A 488 15.62 -15.89 6.45
N ALA A 489 16.69 -15.90 7.23
CA ALA A 489 16.89 -14.94 8.31
C ALA A 489 17.42 -13.58 7.83
N ALA A 490 18.07 -13.52 6.65
CA ALA A 490 18.81 -12.34 6.18
C ALA A 490 18.16 -11.68 4.96
N LEU A 491 18.00 -12.44 3.86
CA LEU A 491 17.38 -11.95 2.62
C LEU A 491 16.07 -12.69 2.36
N PRO A 492 14.95 -11.99 2.17
CA PRO A 492 13.65 -12.64 1.99
C PRO A 492 13.67 -13.53 0.75
N GLN A 493 13.09 -14.73 0.86
CA GLN A 493 12.99 -15.70 -0.24
C GLN A 493 11.71 -15.49 -1.06
N PRO A 494 11.73 -15.73 -2.39
CA PRO A 494 10.51 -15.68 -3.18
C PRO A 494 9.52 -16.78 -2.76
N MET A 495 8.23 -16.48 -2.81
CA MET A 495 7.15 -17.40 -2.49
C MET A 495 6.39 -17.87 -3.73
N ARG A 496 5.96 -19.13 -3.71
CA ARG A 496 4.98 -19.63 -4.68
C ARG A 496 3.62 -19.01 -4.38
N ALA A 497 3.08 -18.32 -5.36
CA ALA A 497 1.86 -17.56 -5.21
C ALA A 497 1.07 -17.54 -6.52
N THR A 498 -0.25 -17.46 -6.39
CA THR A 498 -1.12 -17.04 -7.50
C THR A 498 -1.80 -15.74 -7.11
N MET A 499 -2.13 -14.94 -8.11
CA MET A 499 -2.82 -13.67 -7.92
C MET A 499 -4.15 -13.68 -8.66
N LYS A 500 -5.15 -13.03 -8.07
CA LYS A 500 -6.40 -12.66 -8.71
C LYS A 500 -6.63 -11.17 -8.49
N VAL A 501 -6.72 -10.41 -9.58
CA VAL A 501 -7.21 -9.02 -9.55
C VAL A 501 -8.72 -9.02 -9.74
N THR A 502 -9.40 -8.23 -8.93
CA THR A 502 -10.84 -7.95 -9.08
C THR A 502 -11.09 -6.46 -9.08
N ASP A 503 -12.20 -6.06 -9.68
CA ASP A 503 -12.74 -4.72 -9.48
C ASP A 503 -13.03 -4.52 -8.00
N TRP A 504 -12.58 -3.40 -7.44
CA TRP A 504 -12.86 -3.06 -6.05
C TRP A 504 -14.24 -2.41 -5.93
N VAL A 505 -15.26 -3.26 -5.98
CA VAL A 505 -16.65 -2.86 -5.85
C VAL A 505 -17.04 -2.65 -4.39
N THR A 506 -18.05 -1.81 -4.16
CA THR A 506 -18.63 -1.51 -2.83
C THR A 506 -19.70 -2.54 -2.44
N SER A 507 -20.33 -2.36 -1.29
CA SER A 507 -21.31 -3.26 -0.65
C SER A 507 -22.64 -3.34 -1.38
N SER A 508 -22.84 -2.42 -2.33
CA SER A 508 -23.94 -2.46 -3.28
C SER A 508 -23.51 -2.99 -4.65
N GLY A 509 -22.25 -3.39 -4.84
CA GLY A 509 -21.71 -3.94 -6.08
C GLY A 509 -21.36 -2.89 -7.14
N ASN A 510 -21.15 -1.61 -6.79
CA ASN A 510 -21.01 -0.56 -7.79
C ASN A 510 -19.99 0.56 -7.45
N THR A 511 -19.75 1.40 -8.46
CA THR A 511 -19.05 2.68 -8.39
C THR A 511 -19.81 3.70 -7.53
N ILE A 512 -19.08 4.49 -6.74
CA ILE A 512 -19.65 5.68 -6.09
C ILE A 512 -19.88 6.71 -7.18
N THR A 513 -21.13 7.08 -7.39
CA THR A 513 -21.54 8.01 -8.44
C THR A 513 -22.06 9.28 -7.81
N VAL A 514 -21.60 10.41 -8.31
CA VAL A 514 -22.19 11.71 -8.04
C VAL A 514 -23.24 11.99 -9.11
N ARG A 515 -24.49 12.09 -8.68
CA ARG A 515 -25.67 12.17 -9.54
C ARG A 515 -26.42 13.49 -9.35
N PRO A 516 -27.23 13.88 -10.34
CA PRO A 516 -28.27 14.90 -10.15
C PRO A 516 -29.26 14.56 -9.02
N THR A 517 -30.11 15.54 -8.72
CA THR A 517 -31.34 15.38 -7.93
C THR A 517 -32.54 15.82 -8.71
#